data_AF-A0A960IHD7-F1
#
_entry.id   AF-A0A960IHD7-F1
#
_cell.length_a   1.000
_cell.length_b   1.000
_cell.length_c   1.000
_cell.angle_alpha   90.00
_cell.angle_beta   90.00
_cell.angle_gamma   90.00
#
_symmetry.space_group_name_H-M   'P 1'
#
loop_
_entity.id
_entity.type
_entity.pdbx_description
1 polymer ?
#
loop_
_entity_poly.entity_id
_entity_poly.type
_entity_poly.pdbx_seq_one_letter_code
_entity_poly.pdbx_strand_id
1 'polypeptide(L)' 'ELKSLKLYLWSYRDVGAFHEDITNRILDDLVAAIAPRRMTVTTLWNVRGGITTTVTASHPS' A
#
# COMPACT_ATOMS: atom_id res chain seq x y z
N GLU A 1 3.36 11.09 11.34
CA GLU A 1 2.13 11.26 12.15
C GLU A 1 1.16 10.14 11.78
N LEU A 2 0.53 9.45 12.75
CA LEU A 2 -0.25 8.23 12.50
C LEU A 2 -1.67 8.52 12.00
N LYS A 3 -2.26 9.66 12.40
CA LYS A 3 -3.61 10.04 12.00
C LYS A 3 -3.71 10.28 10.50
N SER A 4 -2.72 10.98 9.93
CA SER A 4 -2.67 11.24 8.48
C SER A 4 -2.54 9.95 7.68
N LEU A 5 -1.71 9.00 8.13
CA LEU A 5 -1.58 7.70 7.48
C LEU A 5 -2.90 6.94 7.45
N LYS A 6 -3.66 6.94 8.55
CA LYS A 6 -4.99 6.29 8.58
C LYS A 6 -5.95 6.92 7.58
N LEU A 7 -6.02 8.25 7.54
CA LEU A 7 -6.90 8.97 6.61
C LEU A 7 -6.50 8.73 5.15
N TYR A 8 -5.20 8.69 4.88
CA TYR A 8 -4.66 8.33 3.58
C TYR A 8 -5.10 6.92 3.14
N LEU A 9 -4.93 5.90 4.00
CA LEU A 9 -5.38 4.54 3.68
C LEU A 9 -6.90 4.46 3.47
N TRP A 10 -7.70 5.24 4.19
CA TRP A 10 -9.15 5.30 3.99
C TRP A 10 -9.56 5.91 2.66
N SER A 11 -8.73 6.74 2.04
CA SER A 11 -9.04 7.33 0.73
C SER A 11 -9.15 6.29 -0.39
N TYR A 12 -8.60 5.08 -0.20
CA TYR A 12 -8.69 3.97 -1.16
C TYR A 12 -9.97 3.15 -1.06
N ARG A 13 -10.85 3.42 -0.07
CA ARG A 13 -12.04 2.60 0.20
C ARG A 13 -12.96 2.44 -1.00
N ASP A 14 -13.17 3.54 -1.73
CA ASP A 14 -14.13 3.62 -2.84
C ASP A 14 -13.40 3.68 -4.20
N VAL A 15 -12.12 3.30 -4.23
CA VAL A 15 -11.28 3.29 -5.43
C VAL A 15 -11.22 1.88 -6.01
N GLY A 16 -11.74 1.71 -7.22
CA GLY A 16 -11.56 0.47 -7.99
C GLY A 16 -10.16 0.41 -8.60
N ALA A 17 -9.26 -0.36 -7.99
CA ALA A 17 -7.91 -0.60 -8.48
C ALA A 17 -7.47 -2.05 -8.20
N PHE A 18 -6.46 -2.53 -8.94
CA PHE A 18 -5.86 -3.83 -8.66
C PHE A 18 -5.12 -3.81 -7.32
N HIS A 19 -5.06 -4.96 -6.66
CA HIS A 19 -4.39 -5.11 -5.38
C HIS A 19 -2.92 -4.66 -5.45
N GLU A 20 -2.24 -4.99 -6.54
CA GLU A 20 -0.84 -4.64 -6.80
C GLU A 20 -0.64 -3.14 -7.00
N ASP A 21 -1.58 -2.50 -7.72
CA ASP A 21 -1.52 -1.07 -8.02
C ASP A 21 -1.65 -0.24 -6.74
N ILE A 22 -2.57 -0.61 -5.85
CA ILE A 22 -2.72 0.04 -4.55
C ILE A 22 -1.43 -0.08 -3.72
N THR A 23 -0.82 -1.26 -3.64
CA THR A 23 0.40 -1.48 -2.85
C THR A 23 1.58 -0.67 -3.37
N ASN A 24 1.79 -0.65 -4.70
CA ASN A 24 2.86 0.12 -5.32
C ASN A 24 2.64 1.62 -5.10
N ARG A 25 1.41 2.11 -5.30
CA ARG A 25 1.08 3.51 -5.09
C ARG A 25 1.28 3.96 -3.64
N ILE A 26 0.92 3.12 -2.67
CA ILE A 26 1.18 3.40 -1.25
C ILE A 26 2.68 3.55 -1.00
N LEU A 27 3.50 2.65 -1.55
CA LEU A 27 4.96 2.76 -1.42
C LEU A 27 5.47 4.06 -2.05
N ASP A 28 5.08 4.36 -3.28
CA ASP A 28 5.55 5.54 -4.03
C ASP A 28 5.18 6.85 -3.32
N ASP A 29 3.93 6.98 -2.86
CA ASP A 29 3.45 8.16 -2.14
C ASP A 29 4.21 8.35 -0.81
N LEU A 30 4.45 7.27 -0.07
CA LEU A 30 5.20 7.32 1.19
C LEU A 30 6.68 7.65 0.95
N VAL A 31 7.29 7.07 -0.08
CA VAL A 31 8.68 7.36 -0.47
C VAL A 31 8.84 8.83 -0.85
N ALA A 32 7.92 9.36 -1.68
CA ALA A 32 7.92 10.75 -2.07
C ALA A 32 7.74 11.70 -0.87
N ALA A 33 6.92 11.31 0.11
CA ALA A 33 6.63 12.14 1.27
C ALA A 33 7.79 12.25 2.28
N ILE A 34 8.61 11.21 2.44
CA ILE A 34 9.61 11.17 3.53
C ILE A 34 11.04 10.81 3.10
N ALA A 35 11.27 10.51 1.81
CA ALA A 35 12.57 10.13 1.25
C ALA A 35 13.34 9.10 2.12
N PRO A 36 12.73 7.93 2.42
CA PRO A 36 13.31 6.96 3.33
C PRO A 36 14.53 6.27 2.71
N ARG A 37 15.50 5.84 3.54
CA ARG A 37 16.65 5.03 3.06
C ARG A 37 16.25 3.64 2.60
N ARG A 38 15.28 3.03 3.29
CA ARG A 38 14.65 1.75 2.96
C ARG A 38 13.20 1.77 3.42
N MET A 39 12.31 1.13 2.68
CA MET A 39 10.90 0.97 3.01
C MET A 39 10.35 -0.30 2.36
N THR A 40 9.47 -0.99 3.06
CA THR A 40 8.70 -2.12 2.53
C THR A 40 7.25 -1.94 2.92
N VAL A 41 6.35 -2.13 1.95
CA VAL A 41 4.90 -2.12 2.13
C VAL A 41 4.39 -3.50 1.79
N THR A 42 3.71 -4.14 2.75
CA THR A 42 3.03 -5.41 2.54
C THR A 42 1.53 -5.24 2.80
N THR A 43 0.73 -5.64 1.83
CA THR A 43 -0.74 -5.60 1.91
C THR A 43 -1.28 -7.02 1.88
N LEU A 44 -2.15 -7.35 2.84
CA LEU A 44 -2.86 -8.62 2.89
C LEU A 44 -4.31 -8.36 2.49
N TRP A 45 -4.75 -9.00 1.42
CA TRP A 45 -6.08 -8.81 0.87
C TRP A 45 -7.02 -9.93 1.31
N ASN A 46 -8.27 -9.56 1.58
CA ASN A 46 -9.31 -10.52 1.92
C ASN A 46 -9.56 -11.50 0.78
N VAL A 47 -9.96 -12.71 1.15
CA VAL A 47 -10.25 -13.80 0.20
C VAL A 47 -11.31 -13.36 -0.81
N ARG A 48 -11.01 -13.55 -2.10
CA ARG A 48 -11.99 -13.45 -3.19
C ARG A 48 -11.94 -14.72 -4.02
N GLY A 49 -13.08 -15.39 -4.19
CA GLY A 49 -13.16 -16.64 -4.95
C GLY A 49 -12.30 -17.78 -4.39
N GLY A 50 -12.04 -17.81 -3.08
CA GLY A 50 -11.19 -18.81 -2.44
C GLY A 50 -9.68 -18.53 -2.53
N ILE A 51 -9.26 -17.43 -3.15
CA ILE A 51 -7.85 -17.05 -3.31
C ILE A 51 -7.52 -15.88 -2.38
N THR A 52 -6.44 -16.00 -1.63
CA THR A 52 -5.81 -14.89 -0.90
C THR A 52 -4.73 -14.24 -1.76
N THR A 53 -4.53 -12.94 -1.59
CA THR A 53 -3.46 -12.21 -2.27
C THR A 53 -2.65 -11.46 -1.23
N THR A 54 -1.34 -11.67 -1.26
CA THR A 54 -0.38 -10.88 -0.49
C THR A 54 0.55 -10.21 -1.48
N VAL A 55 0.67 -8.89 -1.40
CA VAL A 55 1.55 -8.10 -2.26
C VAL A 55 2.58 -7.42 -1.38
N THR A 56 3.85 -7.47 -1.79
CA THR A 56 4.96 -6.79 -1.13
C THR A 56 5.70 -5.92 -2.15
N ALA A 57 5.87 -4.64 -1.83
CA ALA A 57 6.66 -3.69 -2.60
C ALA A 57 7.75 -3.08 -1.71
N SER A 58 8.93 -2.79 -2.28
CA SER A 58 10.08 -2.29 -1.52
C SER A 58 10.84 -1.17 -2.26
N HIS A 59 11.35 -0.21 -1.49
CA HIS A 59 12.20 0.92 -1.91
C HIS A 59 13.49 0.97 -1.08
N PRO A 60 14.61 1.32 -1.70
CA PRO A 60 15.52 0.38 -2.33
C PRO A 60 16.04 -0.71 -1.37
N SER A 61 16.20 -1.91 -1.93
CA SER A 61 16.90 -3.05 -1.34
C SER A 61 18.39 -2.75 -1.16
#